data_AF-A0A916C2P7-F1
#
_entry.id   AF-A0A916C2P7-F1
#
_cell.length_a   1.000
_cell.length_b   1.000
_cell.length_c   1.000
_cell.angle_alpha   90.00
_cell.angle_beta   90.00
_cell.angle_gamma   90.00
#
_symmetry.space_group_name_H-M   'P 1'
#
loop_
_entity.id
_entity.type
_entity.pdbx_description
1 polymer ?
#
loop_
_entity_poly.entity_id
_entity_poly.type
_entity_poly.pdbx_seq_one_letter_code
_entity_poly.pdbx_strand_id
1 'polypeptide(L)'
;MACRRWEQVRPTLLAHLTKAKDYALLTEIYLLEKEIDAALESVEKVKYAWYAWGHETLSIQVAKAAEQDRPEAALRIYQTTVDKLIAARGRDNYKTATHYLKRMRPLHQRLDQTKAWQTLIARIREKNGALRALKEELDKAGL
;
A
#
# COMPACT_ATOMS: atom_id res chain seq x y z
N MET A 1 3.01 17.15 -28.58
CA MET A 1 3.64 18.47 -28.30
C MET A 1 3.35 19.01 -26.88
N ALA A 2 3.08 18.16 -25.87
CA ALA A 2 2.79 18.62 -24.50
C ALA A 2 4.03 18.68 -23.56
N CYS A 3 5.16 18.04 -23.91
CA CYS A 3 6.25 17.79 -22.95
C CYS A 3 7.12 19.00 -22.58
N ARG A 4 7.46 19.91 -23.51
CA ARG A 4 8.47 20.96 -23.21
C ARG A 4 8.09 21.93 -22.09
N ARG A 5 6.80 22.28 -21.98
CA ARG A 5 6.35 23.21 -20.93
C ARG A 5 6.33 22.55 -19.57
N TRP A 6 5.94 21.27 -19.51
CA TRP A 6 5.95 20.52 -18.27
C TRP A 6 7.37 20.31 -17.75
N GLU A 7 8.31 19.93 -18.62
CA GLU A 7 9.73 19.78 -18.26
C GLU A 7 10.34 21.05 -17.63
N GLN A 8 9.87 22.23 -18.05
CA GLN A 8 10.33 23.52 -17.51
C GLN A 8 9.66 23.88 -16.17
N VAL A 9 8.37 23.57 -16.01
CA VAL A 9 7.59 23.95 -14.83
C VAL A 9 7.73 22.94 -13.70
N ARG A 10 7.92 21.66 -14.03
CA ARG A 10 7.98 20.54 -13.09
C ARG A 10 8.98 20.77 -11.95
N PRO A 11 10.25 21.14 -12.19
CA PRO A 11 11.20 21.31 -11.08
C PRO A 11 10.76 22.40 -10.09
N THR A 12 10.24 23.51 -10.62
CA THR A 12 9.74 24.64 -9.82
C THR A 12 8.52 24.22 -8.99
N LEU A 13 7.60 23.46 -9.60
CA LEU A 13 6.42 22.93 -8.91
C LEU A 13 6.81 21.95 -7.80
N LEU A 14 7.68 20.97 -8.08
CA LEU A 14 8.12 19.99 -7.09
C LEU A 14 8.85 20.66 -5.92
N ALA A 15 9.70 21.66 -6.20
CA ALA A 15 10.37 22.44 -5.16
C ALA A 15 9.35 23.21 -4.29
N HIS A 16 8.33 23.80 -4.91
CA HIS A 16 7.26 24.49 -4.20
C HIS A 16 6.48 23.54 -3.29
N LEU A 17 6.02 22.40 -3.82
CA LEU A 17 5.25 21.42 -3.06
C LEU A 17 6.08 20.80 -1.92
N THR A 18 7.36 20.54 -2.15
CA THR A 18 8.29 20.05 -1.11
C THR A 18 8.42 21.07 0.02
N LYS A 19 8.59 22.35 -0.32
CA LYS A 19 8.65 23.44 0.68
C LYS A 19 7.35 23.60 1.45
N ALA A 20 6.20 23.48 0.76
CA ALA A 20 4.88 23.52 1.36
C ALA A 20 4.55 22.26 2.19
N LYS A 21 5.37 21.20 2.09
CA LYS A 21 5.14 19.87 2.71
C LYS A 21 3.86 19.21 2.22
N ASP A 22 3.44 19.50 0.98
CA ASP A 22 2.31 18.85 0.33
C ASP A 22 2.75 17.53 -0.30
N TYR A 23 3.00 16.55 0.57
CA TYR A 23 3.48 15.23 0.16
C TYR A 23 2.40 14.39 -0.51
N ALA A 24 1.11 14.71 -0.31
CA ALA A 24 0.03 14.01 -0.97
C ALA A 24 0.07 14.29 -2.48
N LEU A 25 0.07 15.57 -2.86
CA LEU A 25 0.13 15.96 -4.26
C LEU A 25 1.47 15.57 -4.93
N LEU A 26 2.59 15.66 -4.20
CA LEU A 26 3.87 15.15 -4.70
C LEU A 26 3.79 13.66 -5.07
N THR A 27 3.20 12.84 -4.20
CA THR A 27 3.06 11.41 -4.44
C THR A 27 2.18 11.12 -5.65
N GLU A 28 1.06 11.84 -5.80
CA GLU A 28 0.18 11.70 -6.97
C GLU A 28 0.90 12.05 -8.28
N ILE A 29 1.69 13.13 -8.29
CA ILE A 29 2.51 13.50 -9.45
C ILE A 29 3.50 12.38 -9.78
N TYR A 30 4.25 11.89 -8.79
CA TYR A 30 5.22 10.80 -9.00
C TYR A 30 4.54 9.52 -9.50
N LEU A 31 3.34 9.20 -9.03
CA LEU A 31 2.57 8.06 -9.55
C LEU A 31 2.15 8.23 -11.01
N LEU A 32 1.67 9.41 -11.39
CA LEU A 32 1.30 9.72 -12.78
C LEU A 32 2.49 9.64 -13.73
N GLU A 33 3.66 10.05 -13.25
CA GLU A 33 4.93 10.03 -13.99
C GLU A 33 5.65 8.68 -13.92
N LYS A 34 5.10 7.71 -13.17
CA LYS A 34 5.69 6.38 -12.92
C LYS A 34 7.06 6.43 -12.22
N GLU A 35 7.31 7.48 -11.46
CA GLU A 35 8.50 7.63 -10.61
C GLU A 35 8.28 6.89 -9.28
N ILE A 36 8.33 5.56 -9.32
CA ILE A 36 7.96 4.69 -8.19
C ILE A 36 8.78 4.96 -6.93
N ASP A 37 10.09 5.16 -7.06
CA ASP A 37 10.97 5.41 -5.91
C ASP A 37 10.65 6.74 -5.22
N ALA A 38 10.40 7.79 -6.01
CA ALA A 38 10.01 9.09 -5.50
C ALA A 38 8.63 9.04 -4.82
N ALA A 39 7.68 8.30 -5.40
CA ALA A 39 6.36 8.07 -4.81
C ALA A 39 6.43 7.32 -3.48
N LEU A 40 7.32 6.32 -3.37
CA LEU A 40 7.57 5.58 -2.13
C LEU A 40 8.16 6.48 -1.05
N GLU A 41 9.11 7.35 -1.38
CA GLU A 41 9.70 8.27 -0.41
C GLU A 41 8.71 9.35 0.04
N SER A 42 7.91 9.90 -0.88
CA SER A 42 6.96 10.95 -0.55
C SER A 42 5.79 10.44 0.29
N VAL A 43 5.31 9.22 0.02
CA VAL A 43 4.14 8.67 0.73
C VAL A 43 4.41 8.38 2.20
N GLU A 44 5.65 8.07 2.58
CA GLU A 44 6.06 7.92 3.99
C GLU A 44 5.90 9.22 4.78
N LYS A 45 5.95 10.37 4.11
CA LYS A 45 5.83 11.71 4.73
C LYS A 45 4.38 12.17 4.85
N VAL A 46 3.41 11.43 4.28
CA VAL A 46 1.98 11.75 4.34
C VAL A 46 1.43 11.39 5.73
N LYS A 47 1.30 12.41 6.59
CA LYS A 47 0.89 12.24 8.00
C LYS A 47 -0.57 11.87 8.22
N TYR A 48 -1.45 12.30 7.32
CA TYR A 48 -2.87 12.05 7.42
C TYR A 48 -3.34 11.47 6.08
N ALA A 49 -3.64 10.18 6.05
CA ALA A 49 -4.30 9.51 4.92
C ALA A 49 -5.81 9.86 4.86
N TRP A 50 -6.19 11.05 5.35
CA TRP A 50 -7.55 11.54 5.35
C TRP A 50 -7.86 12.01 3.94
N TYR A 51 -8.33 11.12 3.08
CA TYR A 51 -9.26 11.41 1.99
C TYR A 51 -9.35 10.16 1.16
N ALA A 52 -10.21 9.26 1.59
CA ALA A 52 -10.86 8.40 0.65
C ALA A 52 -12.23 8.02 1.23
N TRP A 53 -13.19 8.92 1.04
CA TRP A 53 -14.61 8.56 1.06
C TRP A 53 -14.81 7.49 -0.03
N GLY A 54 -14.72 6.21 0.35
CA GLY A 54 -14.95 5.07 -0.54
C GLY A 54 -13.83 4.71 -1.54
N HIS A 55 -12.73 5.47 -1.59
CA HIS A 55 -11.57 5.17 -2.44
C HIS A 55 -10.41 4.51 -1.66
N GLU A 56 -9.45 3.97 -2.39
CA GLU A 56 -8.26 3.33 -1.82
C GLU A 56 -7.23 4.39 -1.36
N THR A 57 -6.57 4.17 -0.22
CA THR A 57 -5.61 5.15 0.32
C THR A 57 -4.45 5.37 -0.62
N LEU A 58 -3.88 6.58 -0.63
CA LEU A 58 -2.73 6.92 -1.46
C LEU A 58 -1.55 5.97 -1.26
N SER A 59 -1.30 5.52 -0.02
CA SER A 59 -0.31 4.49 0.29
C SER A 59 -0.55 3.19 -0.47
N ILE A 60 -1.80 2.74 -0.58
CA ILE A 60 -2.10 1.52 -1.32
C ILE A 60 -1.95 1.74 -2.82
N GLN A 61 -2.31 2.91 -3.36
CA GLN A 61 -2.05 3.22 -4.77
C GLN A 61 -0.55 3.13 -5.08
N VAL A 62 0.31 3.66 -4.19
CA VAL A 62 1.77 3.50 -4.29
C VAL A 62 2.18 2.03 -4.19
N ALA A 63 1.63 1.27 -3.24
CA ALA A 63 1.93 -0.15 -3.11
C ALA A 63 1.61 -0.92 -4.40
N LYS A 64 0.46 -0.65 -5.03
CA LYS A 64 0.05 -1.25 -6.31
C LYS A 64 1.03 -0.92 -7.43
N ALA A 65 1.42 0.33 -7.56
CA ALA A 65 2.37 0.77 -8.58
C ALA A 65 3.76 0.15 -8.35
N ALA A 66 4.14 -0.06 -7.09
CA ALA A 66 5.42 -0.66 -6.70
C ALA A 66 5.48 -2.19 -6.83
N GLU A 67 4.37 -2.90 -7.07
CA GLU A 67 4.34 -4.38 -7.09
C GLU A 67 5.31 -5.01 -8.09
N GLN A 68 5.51 -4.36 -9.23
CA GLN A 68 6.36 -4.87 -10.29
C GLN A 68 7.84 -4.65 -9.96
N ASP A 69 8.23 -3.40 -9.74
CA ASP A 69 9.64 -2.98 -9.70
C ASP A 69 10.21 -2.93 -8.27
N ARG A 70 9.36 -2.74 -7.26
CA ARG A 70 9.73 -2.63 -5.84
C ARG A 70 8.83 -3.52 -4.95
N PRO A 71 8.74 -4.84 -5.22
CA PRO A 71 7.80 -5.74 -4.53
C PRO A 71 7.97 -5.76 -3.01
N GLU A 72 9.20 -5.62 -2.49
CA GLU A 72 9.45 -5.55 -1.05
C GLU A 72 8.83 -4.30 -0.40
N ALA A 73 8.87 -3.16 -1.10
CA ALA A 73 8.26 -1.93 -0.61
C ALA A 73 6.73 -2.02 -0.63
N ALA A 74 6.16 -2.59 -1.69
CA ALA A 74 4.73 -2.90 -1.77
C ALA A 74 4.27 -3.81 -0.61
N LEU A 75 5.02 -4.88 -0.33
CA LEU A 75 4.75 -5.80 0.78
C LEU A 75 4.72 -5.09 2.13
N ARG A 76 5.67 -4.17 2.40
CA ARG A 76 5.69 -3.39 3.66
C ARG A 76 4.44 -2.53 3.84
N ILE A 77 4.00 -1.86 2.78
CA ILE A 77 2.80 -1.00 2.82
C ILE A 77 1.53 -1.85 3.01
N TYR A 78 1.42 -2.97 2.28
CA TYR A 78 0.29 -3.89 2.45
C TYR A 78 0.24 -4.45 3.86
N GLN A 79 1.37 -4.91 4.40
CA GLN A 79 1.44 -5.44 5.76
C GLN A 79 0.94 -4.42 6.79
N THR A 80 1.43 -3.18 6.70
CA THR A 80 1.01 -2.09 7.60
C THR A 80 -0.50 -1.82 7.51
N THR A 81 -1.05 -1.87 6.29
CA THR A 81 -2.49 -1.63 6.06
C THR A 81 -3.35 -2.79 6.57
N VAL A 82 -2.92 -4.04 6.33
CA VAL A 82 -3.57 -5.24 6.85
C VAL A 82 -3.62 -5.22 8.37
N ASP A 83 -2.51 -4.90 9.02
CA ASP A 83 -2.44 -4.82 10.49
C ASP A 83 -3.42 -3.76 11.03
N LYS A 84 -3.50 -2.59 10.37
CA LYS A 84 -4.47 -1.52 10.74
C LYS A 84 -5.92 -1.96 10.55
N LEU A 85 -6.25 -2.62 9.44
CA LEU A 85 -7.60 -3.11 9.17
C LEU A 85 -8.03 -4.17 10.17
N ILE A 86 -7.14 -5.11 10.51
CA ILE A 86 -7.43 -6.13 11.53
C ILE A 86 -7.63 -5.47 12.90
N ALA A 87 -6.78 -4.50 13.25
CA ALA A 87 -6.89 -3.77 14.52
C ALA A 87 -8.18 -2.93 14.62
N ALA A 88 -8.63 -2.33 13.51
CA ALA A 88 -9.89 -1.60 13.44
C ALA A 88 -11.13 -2.48 13.67
N ARG A 89 -10.98 -3.81 13.49
CA ARG A 89 -12.03 -4.83 13.63
C ARG A 89 -13.22 -4.60 12.69
N GLY A 90 -14.12 -5.57 12.65
CA GLY A 90 -15.32 -5.50 11.80
C GLY A 90 -15.14 -6.26 10.49
N ARG A 91 -16.25 -6.86 10.03
CA ARG A 91 -16.21 -7.84 8.94
C ARG A 91 -15.72 -7.24 7.62
N ASP A 92 -16.08 -6.00 7.32
CA ASP A 92 -15.67 -5.35 6.06
C ASP A 92 -14.19 -4.96 6.09
N ASN A 93 -13.65 -4.61 7.25
CA ASN A 93 -12.21 -4.43 7.44
C ASN A 93 -11.45 -5.75 7.24
N TYR A 94 -11.98 -6.87 7.75
CA TYR A 94 -11.37 -8.18 7.53
C TYR A 94 -11.40 -8.60 6.06
N LYS A 95 -12.51 -8.37 5.34
CA LYS A 95 -12.59 -8.62 3.88
C LYS A 95 -11.55 -7.79 3.11
N THR A 96 -11.41 -6.52 3.47
CA THR A 96 -10.42 -5.63 2.85
C THR A 96 -9.00 -6.12 3.16
N ALA A 97 -8.74 -6.57 4.39
CA ALA A 97 -7.46 -7.15 4.77
C ALA A 97 -7.14 -8.42 3.97
N THR A 98 -8.11 -9.32 3.79
CA THR A 98 -7.89 -10.54 3.00
C THR A 98 -7.66 -10.25 1.52
N HIS A 99 -8.29 -9.19 0.96
CA HIS A 99 -8.00 -8.71 -0.38
C HIS A 99 -6.52 -8.34 -0.56
N TYR A 100 -5.95 -7.56 0.37
CA TYR A 100 -4.52 -7.20 0.31
C TYR A 100 -3.59 -8.39 0.59
N LEU A 101 -3.94 -9.27 1.52
CA LEU A 101 -3.18 -10.50 1.75
C LEU A 101 -3.10 -11.36 0.47
N LYS A 102 -4.20 -11.49 -0.28
CA LYS A 102 -4.19 -12.21 -1.57
C LYS A 102 -3.24 -11.58 -2.59
N ARG A 103 -3.07 -10.25 -2.58
CA ARG A 103 -2.08 -9.56 -3.43
C ARG A 103 -0.65 -9.79 -2.97
N MET A 104 -0.41 -9.92 -1.67
CA MET A 104 0.93 -10.20 -1.11
C MET A 104 1.45 -11.60 -1.47
N ARG A 105 0.57 -12.60 -1.59
CA ARG A 105 0.96 -13.99 -1.90
C ARG A 105 1.86 -14.13 -3.14
N PRO A 106 1.47 -13.67 -4.35
CA PRO A 106 2.32 -13.77 -5.53
C PRO A 106 3.60 -12.94 -5.43
N LEU A 107 3.60 -11.83 -4.67
CA LEU A 107 4.82 -11.02 -4.45
C LEU A 107 5.85 -11.79 -3.63
N HIS A 108 5.43 -12.46 -2.55
CA HIS A 108 6.32 -13.34 -1.80
C HIS A 108 6.84 -14.50 -2.64
N GLN A 109 6.01 -15.09 -3.51
CA GLN A 109 6.46 -16.16 -4.40
C GLN A 109 7.52 -15.67 -5.39
N ARG A 110 7.33 -14.48 -5.99
CA ARG A 110 8.32 -13.86 -6.90
C ARG A 110 9.66 -13.54 -6.22
N LEU A 111 9.66 -13.37 -4.91
CA LEU A 111 10.85 -13.11 -4.10
C LEU A 111 11.44 -14.37 -3.46
N ASP A 112 10.97 -15.57 -3.84
CA ASP A 112 11.33 -16.86 -3.23
C ASP A 112 11.08 -16.92 -1.70
N GLN A 113 10.18 -16.07 -1.21
CA GLN A 113 9.83 -15.90 0.21
C GLN A 113 8.58 -16.70 0.61
N THR A 114 8.32 -17.85 -0.02
CA THR A 114 7.13 -18.68 0.26
C THR A 114 7.02 -19.10 1.73
N LYS A 115 8.16 -19.37 2.40
CA LYS A 115 8.18 -19.67 3.84
C LYS A 115 7.75 -18.46 4.67
N ALA A 116 8.23 -17.27 4.34
CA ALA A 116 7.86 -16.04 5.03
C ALA A 116 6.35 -15.74 4.90
N TRP A 117 5.78 -16.02 3.73
CA TRP A 117 4.33 -15.95 3.51
C TRP A 117 3.55 -16.89 4.43
N GLN A 118 3.96 -18.16 4.54
CA GLN A 118 3.32 -19.13 5.42
C GLN A 118 3.41 -18.69 6.90
N THR A 119 4.58 -18.23 7.33
CA THR A 119 4.79 -17.69 8.69
C THR A 119 3.91 -16.47 8.96
N LEU A 120 3.75 -15.58 7.97
CA LEU A 120 2.89 -14.41 8.10
C LEU A 120 1.43 -14.80 8.35
N ILE A 121 0.86 -15.69 7.52
CA ILE A 121 -0.52 -16.15 7.68
C ILE A 121 -0.73 -16.87 9.01
N ALA A 122 0.19 -17.77 9.38
CA ALA A 122 0.14 -18.47 10.66
C ALA A 122 0.14 -17.48 11.84
N ARG A 123 1.03 -16.48 11.81
CA ARG A 123 1.09 -15.42 12.83
C ARG A 123 -0.21 -14.61 12.90
N ILE A 124 -0.83 -14.27 11.77
CA ILE A 124 -2.11 -13.54 11.75
C ILE A 124 -3.21 -14.38 12.41
N ARG A 125 -3.28 -15.68 12.08
CA ARG A 125 -4.27 -16.61 12.65
C ARG A 125 -4.08 -16.82 14.15
N GLU A 126 -2.84 -16.96 14.59
CA GLU A 126 -2.48 -17.17 16.00
C GLU A 126 -2.78 -15.92 16.84
N LYS A 127 -2.27 -14.74 16.45
CA LYS A 127 -2.47 -13.49 17.18
C LYS A 127 -3.93 -13.08 17.30
N ASN A 128 -4.76 -13.49 16.34
CA ASN A 128 -6.17 -13.16 16.28
C ASN A 128 -7.06 -14.38 16.57
N GLY A 129 -6.57 -15.33 17.38
CA GLY A 129 -7.26 -16.59 17.67
C GLY A 129 -8.71 -16.45 18.17
N ALA A 130 -9.05 -15.35 18.85
CA ALA A 130 -10.40 -15.08 19.34
C ALA A 130 -11.33 -14.45 18.27
N LEU A 131 -10.80 -13.95 17.16
CA LEU A 131 -11.56 -13.24 16.13
C LEU A 131 -12.13 -14.23 15.10
N ARG A 132 -13.24 -14.89 15.45
CA ARG A 132 -13.89 -15.89 14.58
C ARG A 132 -14.23 -15.36 13.19
N ALA A 133 -14.77 -14.13 13.11
CA ALA A 133 -15.10 -13.51 11.83
C ALA A 133 -13.87 -13.28 10.94
N LEU A 134 -12.70 -12.96 11.51
CA LEU A 134 -11.47 -12.84 10.73
C LEU A 134 -11.04 -14.21 10.18
N LYS A 135 -11.09 -15.26 11.00
CA LYS A 135 -10.75 -16.62 10.56
C LYS A 135 -11.64 -17.06 9.40
N GLU A 136 -12.95 -16.85 9.52
CA GLU A 136 -13.90 -17.16 8.44
C GLU A 136 -13.55 -16.43 7.13
N GLU A 137 -13.19 -15.14 7.19
CA GLU A 137 -12.81 -14.40 5.98
C GLU A 137 -11.45 -14.86 5.41
N LEU A 138 -10.50 -15.27 6.25
CA LEU A 138 -9.23 -15.88 5.81
C LEU A 138 -9.47 -17.24 5.14
N ASP A 139 -10.30 -18.08 5.73
CA ASP A 139 -10.65 -19.40 5.19
C ASP A 139 -11.34 -19.26 3.82
N LYS A 140 -12.33 -18.36 3.70
CA LYS A 140 -13.00 -18.04 2.43
C LYS A 140 -12.04 -17.52 1.37
N ALA A 141 -11.00 -16.79 1.78
CA ALA A 141 -10.00 -16.25 0.88
C ALA A 141 -8.94 -17.29 0.46
N GLY A 142 -8.94 -18.49 1.04
CA GLY A 142 -7.94 -19.54 0.81
C GLY A 142 -6.56 -19.17 1.36
N LEU A 143 -6.53 -18.43 2.47
CA LEU A 143 -5.33 -17.89 3.11
C LEU A 143 -4.88 -18.74 4.29
#